data_AF-A0A9D5VLD4-F1
#
_entry.id   AF-A0A9D5VLD4-F1
#
_cell.length_a   1.000
_cell.length_b   1.000
_cell.length_c   1.000
_cell.angle_alpha   90.00
_cell.angle_beta   90.00
_cell.angle_gamma   90.00
#
_symmetry.space_group_name_H-M   'P 1'
#
loop_
_entity.id
_entity.type
_entity.pdbx_description
1 polymer ?
#
loop_
_entity_poly.entity_id
_entity_poly.type
_entity_poly.pdbx_seq_one_letter_code
_entity_poly.pdbx_strand_id
1 'polypeptide(L)'
;MNLKANALVIPLFLFLSLFMIFFLPLEKLHSIENDQYVSWGREIQDSGDIINDYLNSEFNKAIKSVNGGLLRHTCQWVTHRIGWRFARRPLVKTDIWADNNPDIDKFPLERNDLRYDGIYRDIKKKRFTGRNINVSGINIGVDKLSHAIVMGYVYWVRYRMALKKYKRSHTPLEAEELAVKAAVRVGIWFETKLSSMPSYSDLEANFQGFLLYKNLCNGPNRSLKWFGAKRWALTEPVNFKSIVNPYFNEIFNPSYHPKKEWSQVEPYLKEYCTSGQTKERFEELARYQAIAKKTPMSFSMQYINSLIAKGTMPDPRPQRLDHYCLAQKGIAAFMPFYTGLNSALTSDHVQDFDSDFSDLEKDYIYQNDTLTLISKEDFEDEE
;
A
#
# COMPACT_ATOMS: atom_id res chain seq x y z
N MET A 1 23.54 63.56 17.71
CA MET A 1 22.48 63.03 18.60
C MET A 1 21.77 61.90 17.86
N ASN A 2 21.77 60.73 18.49
CA ASN A 2 21.14 59.50 18.02
C ASN A 2 19.62 59.67 17.85
N LEU A 3 19.06 59.08 16.79
CA LEU A 3 17.75 58.42 16.84
C LEU A 3 17.79 57.23 15.88
N LYS A 4 18.01 56.06 16.48
CA LYS A 4 17.83 54.74 15.88
C LYS A 4 16.36 54.34 15.96
N ALA A 5 16.01 53.41 15.06
CA ALA A 5 14.95 52.42 15.17
C ALA A 5 13.51 52.91 15.03
N ASN A 6 12.90 52.57 13.88
CA ASN A 6 11.58 51.96 13.93
C ASN A 6 11.63 50.64 13.16
N ALA A 7 11.45 49.59 13.95
CA ALA A 7 11.54 48.22 13.58
C ALA A 7 10.38 47.81 12.69
N LEU A 8 10.73 46.91 11.78
CA LEU A 8 9.89 46.04 10.99
C LEU A 8 8.88 45.32 11.92
N VAL A 9 7.63 45.77 11.98
CA VAL A 9 6.52 45.01 12.56
C VAL A 9 5.86 44.23 11.42
N ILE A 10 6.49 43.13 11.02
CA ILE A 10 5.84 42.09 10.22
C ILE A 10 4.97 41.28 11.20
N PRO A 11 3.68 41.03 10.89
CA PRO A 11 2.72 40.63 11.89
C PRO A 11 3.00 39.21 12.40
N LEU A 12 3.23 39.14 13.72
CA LEU A 12 3.32 37.94 14.57
C LEU A 12 2.11 36.98 14.41
N PHE A 13 1.06 37.40 13.72
CA PHE A 13 -0.13 36.60 13.41
C PHE A 13 0.11 35.50 12.36
N LEU A 14 1.08 35.63 11.45
CA LEU A 14 1.41 34.57 10.49
C LEU A 14 2.22 33.43 11.11
N PHE A 15 2.94 33.70 12.21
CA PHE A 15 3.72 32.69 12.92
C PHE A 15 2.87 31.87 13.90
N LEU A 16 1.85 32.47 14.53
CA LEU A 16 0.96 31.74 15.46
C LEU A 16 -0.06 30.84 14.76
N SER A 17 -0.50 31.18 13.54
CA SER A 17 -1.37 30.30 12.75
C SER A 17 -0.62 29.10 12.15
N LEU A 18 0.71 29.21 12.00
CA LEU A 18 1.55 28.07 11.64
C LEU A 18 1.78 27.14 12.84
N PHE A 19 1.76 27.65 14.08
CA PHE A 19 2.11 26.86 15.27
C PHE A 19 0.94 26.04 15.84
N MET A 20 -0.31 26.44 15.63
CA MET A 20 -1.49 25.69 16.13
C MET A 20 -1.86 24.46 15.30
N ILE A 21 -1.21 24.22 14.16
CA ILE A 21 -1.40 22.98 13.36
C ILE A 21 -0.37 21.90 13.76
N PHE A 22 0.65 22.26 14.57
CA PHE A 22 1.77 21.38 14.95
C PHE A 22 1.50 20.49 16.18
N PHE A 23 0.32 20.57 16.80
CA PHE A 23 -0.01 19.83 18.04
C PHE A 23 -1.29 19.00 17.91
N LEU A 24 -1.48 18.33 16.77
CA LEU A 24 -2.32 17.13 16.80
C LEU A 24 -1.52 16.03 17.50
N PRO A 25 -2.07 15.39 18.54
CA PRO A 25 -1.37 14.28 19.18
C PRO A 25 -1.10 13.23 18.11
N LEU A 26 0.16 12.79 18.06
CA LEU A 26 0.59 11.50 17.53
C LEU A 26 -0.18 10.41 18.29
N GLU A 27 -1.48 10.29 18.06
CA GLU A 27 -2.14 9.02 18.23
C GLU A 27 -1.41 8.14 17.24
N LYS A 28 -0.49 7.32 17.79
CA LYS A 28 0.18 6.24 17.11
C LYS A 28 -0.80 5.73 16.06
N LEU A 29 -0.47 5.98 14.79
CA LEU A 29 -1.01 5.23 13.67
C LEU A 29 -0.62 3.80 13.97
N HIS A 30 -1.41 3.16 14.83
CA HIS A 30 -1.37 1.75 15.07
C HIS A 30 -1.74 1.23 13.70
N SER A 31 -0.77 0.70 12.97
CA SER A 31 -1.06 -0.13 11.82
C SER A 31 -2.07 -1.15 12.33
N ILE A 32 -3.31 -0.98 11.89
CA ILE A 32 -4.39 -1.91 12.18
C ILE A 32 -4.05 -3.08 11.25
N GLU A 33 -3.14 -3.95 11.70
CA GLU A 33 -2.93 -5.23 11.04
C GLU A 33 -4.29 -5.89 10.92
N ASN A 34 -4.55 -6.46 9.76
CA ASN A 34 -5.80 -7.14 9.54
C ASN A 34 -5.65 -8.62 9.92
N ASP A 35 -6.70 -9.20 10.49
CA ASP A 35 -6.72 -10.62 10.80
C ASP A 35 -7.64 -11.31 9.81
N GLN A 36 -7.07 -11.85 8.75
CA GLN A 36 -7.86 -12.54 7.74
C GLN A 36 -8.30 -13.94 8.17
N TYR A 37 -7.63 -14.53 9.15
CA TYR A 37 -7.91 -15.88 9.61
C TYR A 37 -9.33 -15.98 10.19
N VAL A 38 -9.82 -14.92 10.85
CA VAL A 38 -11.19 -14.88 11.41
C VAL A 38 -12.28 -15.00 10.35
N SER A 39 -12.02 -14.52 9.13
CA SER A 39 -12.96 -14.58 8.01
C SER A 39 -12.83 -15.86 7.17
N TRP A 40 -11.91 -16.74 7.54
CA TRP A 40 -11.56 -17.88 6.70
C TRP A 40 -12.67 -18.93 6.69
N GLY A 41 -13.15 -19.30 5.50
CA GLY A 41 -14.28 -20.21 5.33
C GLY A 41 -15.64 -19.53 5.53
N ARG A 42 -15.66 -18.20 5.70
CA ARG A 42 -16.89 -17.39 5.63
C ARG A 42 -17.09 -16.91 4.20
N GLU A 43 -18.31 -16.99 3.73
CA GLU A 43 -18.71 -16.30 2.51
C GLU A 43 -18.87 -14.81 2.82
N ILE A 44 -18.14 -13.98 2.09
CA ILE A 44 -18.27 -12.52 2.10
C ILE A 44 -18.58 -12.12 0.67
N GLN A 45 -19.67 -11.37 0.46
CA GLN A 45 -20.11 -10.95 -0.86
C GLN A 45 -19.09 -10.00 -1.51
N ASP A 46 -18.95 -10.14 -2.83
CA ASP A 46 -18.05 -9.32 -3.63
C ASP A 46 -18.47 -7.85 -3.57
N SER A 47 -17.59 -7.01 -3.03
CA SER A 47 -17.80 -5.57 -2.87
C SER A 47 -17.12 -4.74 -3.97
N GLY A 48 -16.58 -5.39 -5.00
CA GLY A 48 -15.73 -4.75 -6.00
C GLY A 48 -16.43 -3.64 -6.78
N ASP A 49 -17.71 -3.80 -7.10
CA ASP A 49 -18.47 -2.81 -7.86
C ASP A 49 -18.79 -1.58 -7.01
N ILE A 50 -19.14 -1.77 -5.73
CA ILE A 50 -19.37 -0.68 -4.76
C ILE A 50 -18.10 0.15 -4.55
N ILE A 51 -16.95 -0.53 -4.44
CA ILE A 51 -15.64 0.12 -4.31
C ILE A 51 -15.29 0.88 -5.59
N ASN A 52 -15.53 0.31 -6.77
CA ASN A 52 -15.34 0.98 -8.05
C ASN A 52 -16.16 2.26 -8.14
N ASP A 53 -17.44 2.22 -7.76
CA ASP A 53 -18.33 3.39 -7.79
C ASP A 53 -17.81 4.52 -6.90
N TYR A 54 -17.38 4.19 -5.68
CA TYR A 54 -16.79 5.16 -4.77
C TYR A 54 -15.50 5.79 -5.33
N LEU A 55 -14.57 4.96 -5.82
CA LEU A 55 -13.31 5.45 -6.37
C LEU A 55 -13.53 6.32 -7.60
N ASN A 56 -14.38 5.88 -8.54
CA ASN A 56 -14.72 6.68 -9.72
C ASN A 56 -15.40 7.99 -9.35
N SER A 57 -16.27 8.01 -8.33
CA SER A 57 -16.87 9.25 -7.80
C SER A 57 -15.80 10.22 -7.30
N GLU A 58 -14.83 9.75 -6.51
CA GLU A 58 -13.76 10.60 -5.98
C GLU A 58 -12.76 11.05 -7.07
N PHE A 59 -12.40 10.17 -8.01
CA PHE A 59 -11.57 10.52 -9.17
C PHE A 59 -12.24 11.60 -10.03
N ASN A 60 -13.53 11.43 -10.36
CA ASN A 60 -14.27 12.40 -11.15
C ASN A 60 -14.42 13.74 -10.43
N LYS A 61 -14.58 13.75 -9.10
CA LYS A 61 -14.57 15.00 -8.31
C LYS A 61 -13.22 15.70 -8.38
N ALA A 62 -12.10 14.97 -8.34
CA ALA A 62 -10.77 15.56 -8.54
C ALA A 62 -10.61 16.15 -9.94
N ILE A 63 -10.94 15.39 -10.98
CA ILE A 63 -10.86 15.83 -12.38
C ILE A 63 -11.74 17.05 -12.64
N LYS A 64 -12.98 17.07 -12.13
CA LYS A 64 -13.88 18.23 -12.22
C LYS A 64 -13.28 19.48 -11.58
N SER A 65 -12.57 19.34 -10.46
CA SER A 65 -11.90 20.48 -9.81
C SER A 65 -10.75 21.05 -10.65
N VAL A 66 -10.06 20.20 -11.42
CA VAL A 66 -9.02 20.61 -12.36
C VAL A 66 -9.62 21.34 -13.57
N ASN A 67 -10.69 20.78 -14.15
CA ASN A 67 -11.34 21.35 -15.33
C ASN A 67 -12.06 22.68 -15.07
N GLY A 68 -12.33 23.03 -13.81
CA GLY A 68 -12.88 24.35 -13.45
C GLY A 68 -11.86 25.49 -13.52
N GLY A 69 -10.57 25.18 -13.68
CA GLY A 69 -9.50 26.18 -13.85
C GLY A 69 -9.39 26.70 -15.27
N LEU A 70 -8.80 27.89 -15.42
CA LEU A 70 -8.53 28.51 -16.73
C LEU A 70 -7.28 27.94 -17.43
N LEU A 71 -6.37 27.32 -16.67
CA LEU A 71 -5.10 26.81 -17.18
C LEU A 71 -5.22 25.35 -17.61
N ARG A 72 -4.57 25.02 -18.74
CA ARG A 72 -4.37 23.64 -19.15
C ARG A 72 -3.29 23.02 -18.25
N HIS A 73 -3.64 21.96 -17.55
CA HIS A 73 -2.72 21.20 -16.72
C HIS A 73 -2.16 19.98 -17.48
N THR A 74 -0.96 19.52 -17.11
CA THR A 74 -0.37 18.26 -17.60
C THR A 74 -1.13 17.04 -17.05
N CYS A 75 -0.98 15.87 -17.69
CA CYS A 75 -1.62 14.64 -17.20
C CYS A 75 -1.14 14.28 -15.79
N GLN A 76 0.16 14.48 -15.56
CA GLN A 76 0.87 14.25 -14.32
C GLN A 76 0.29 15.13 -13.21
N TRP A 77 0.04 16.41 -13.50
CA TRP A 77 -0.58 17.31 -12.54
C TRP A 77 -2.00 16.87 -12.20
N VAL A 78 -2.80 16.44 -13.18
CA VAL A 78 -4.16 15.93 -12.89
C VAL A 78 -4.11 14.65 -12.06
N THR A 79 -3.18 13.74 -12.38
CA THR A 79 -2.92 12.53 -11.58
C THR A 79 -2.53 12.88 -10.15
N HIS A 80 -1.65 13.86 -9.96
CA HIS A 80 -1.31 14.40 -8.65
C HIS A 80 -2.56 14.90 -7.91
N ARG A 81 -3.45 15.66 -8.57
CA ARG A 81 -4.69 16.14 -7.94
C ARG A 81 -5.65 15.03 -7.56
N ILE A 82 -5.72 13.96 -8.35
CA ILE A 82 -6.48 12.76 -8.01
C ILE A 82 -5.91 12.12 -6.74
N GLY A 83 -4.61 11.78 -6.73
CA GLY A 83 -3.99 11.14 -5.57
C GLY A 83 -3.99 12.01 -4.31
N TRP A 84 -3.69 13.30 -4.45
CA TRP A 84 -3.74 14.29 -3.37
C TRP A 84 -5.12 14.40 -2.74
N ARG A 85 -6.20 14.15 -3.49
CA ARG A 85 -7.56 14.16 -2.93
C ARG A 85 -7.74 13.11 -1.84
N PHE A 86 -7.08 11.96 -1.98
CA PHE A 86 -7.07 10.90 -0.98
C PHE A 86 -6.02 11.17 0.09
N ALA A 87 -4.80 11.54 -0.29
CA ALA A 87 -3.67 11.70 0.63
C ALA A 87 -3.74 12.93 1.56
N ARG A 88 -4.45 14.00 1.19
CA ARG A 88 -4.59 15.21 2.03
C ARG A 88 -5.54 15.03 3.22
N ARG A 89 -6.18 13.88 3.31
CA ARG A 89 -7.08 13.50 4.40
C ARG A 89 -6.36 12.41 5.21
N PRO A 90 -6.80 12.09 6.44
CA PRO A 90 -6.21 10.98 7.19
C PRO A 90 -6.14 9.74 6.29
N LEU A 91 -4.99 9.04 6.29
CA LEU A 91 -4.67 7.90 5.42
C LEU A 91 -5.84 6.90 5.34
N VAL A 92 -6.54 6.74 6.46
CA VAL A 92 -7.64 5.81 6.69
C VAL A 92 -9.02 6.27 6.19
N LYS A 93 -9.19 7.41 5.49
CA LYS A 93 -10.56 7.84 5.12
C LYS A 93 -11.27 6.85 4.20
N THR A 94 -10.56 6.29 3.23
CA THR A 94 -11.13 5.26 2.34
C THR A 94 -11.52 4.03 3.15
N ASP A 95 -10.68 3.64 4.10
CA ASP A 95 -10.91 2.50 4.99
C ASP A 95 -12.12 2.77 5.89
N ILE A 96 -12.20 3.94 6.53
CA ILE A 96 -13.33 4.39 7.35
C ILE A 96 -14.62 4.43 6.53
N TRP A 97 -14.58 4.88 5.27
CA TRP A 97 -15.75 4.86 4.40
C TRP A 97 -16.20 3.42 4.17
N ALA A 98 -15.30 2.52 3.78
CA ALA A 98 -15.65 1.14 3.51
C ALA A 98 -16.16 0.42 4.76
N ASP A 99 -15.50 0.66 5.89
CA ASP A 99 -15.88 0.15 7.20
C ASP A 99 -17.30 0.59 7.59
N ASN A 100 -17.69 1.84 7.32
CA ASN A 100 -18.99 2.35 7.72
C ASN A 100 -20.08 2.18 6.65
N ASN A 101 -19.74 1.73 5.44
CA ASN A 101 -20.70 1.57 4.36
C ASN A 101 -21.54 0.29 4.59
N PRO A 102 -22.87 0.39 4.78
CA PRO A 102 -23.73 -0.77 5.01
C PRO A 102 -23.88 -1.67 3.78
N ASP A 103 -23.58 -1.18 2.58
CA ASP A 103 -23.69 -1.93 1.33
C ASP A 103 -22.48 -2.85 1.11
N ILE A 104 -21.38 -2.64 1.85
CA ILE A 104 -20.19 -3.50 1.81
C ILE A 104 -20.37 -4.63 2.82
N ASP A 105 -20.46 -5.84 2.31
CA ASP A 105 -20.41 -7.05 3.13
C ASP A 105 -19.00 -7.22 3.70
N LYS A 106 -18.93 -7.43 5.02
CA LYS A 106 -17.69 -7.36 5.78
C LYS A 106 -17.72 -8.25 7.01
N PHE A 107 -16.56 -8.80 7.35
CA PHE A 107 -16.42 -9.68 8.49
C PHE A 107 -15.20 -9.35 9.37
N PRO A 108 -15.33 -9.38 10.69
CA PRO A 108 -16.56 -9.57 11.45
C PRO A 108 -17.48 -8.35 11.40
N LEU A 109 -18.74 -8.55 11.76
CA LEU A 109 -19.71 -7.45 11.84
C LEU A 109 -19.36 -6.51 13.00
N GLU A 110 -19.08 -7.09 14.17
CA GLU A 110 -18.64 -6.37 15.36
C GLU A 110 -17.14 -6.51 15.55
N ARG A 111 -16.44 -5.37 15.73
CA ARG A 111 -14.97 -5.38 15.98
C ARG A 111 -14.58 -6.11 17.27
N ASN A 112 -15.54 -6.32 18.17
CA ASN A 112 -15.30 -7.05 19.42
C ASN A 112 -15.17 -8.56 19.19
N ASP A 113 -15.69 -9.09 18.09
CA ASP A 113 -15.60 -10.53 17.74
C ASP A 113 -14.16 -10.94 17.41
N LEU A 114 -13.34 -9.99 16.93
CA LEU A 114 -11.90 -10.16 16.67
C LEU A 114 -11.10 -10.54 17.91
N ARG A 115 -11.61 -10.20 19.11
CA ARG A 115 -10.91 -10.46 20.37
C ARG A 115 -10.90 -11.93 20.76
N TYR A 116 -11.76 -12.75 20.17
CA TYR A 116 -11.93 -14.15 20.61
C TYR A 116 -11.39 -15.15 19.58
N ASP A 117 -11.59 -14.86 18.29
CA ASP A 117 -11.28 -15.82 17.22
C ASP A 117 -9.97 -15.51 16.47
N GLY A 118 -9.41 -14.31 16.65
CA GLY A 118 -8.21 -13.87 15.93
C GLY A 118 -6.90 -14.45 16.44
N ILE A 119 -5.92 -14.58 15.54
CA ILE A 119 -4.53 -14.93 15.86
C ILE A 119 -3.82 -13.82 16.66
N TYR A 120 -4.39 -12.61 16.69
CA TYR A 120 -3.86 -11.47 17.44
C TYR A 120 -4.53 -11.23 18.80
N ARG A 121 -5.42 -12.13 19.26
CA ARG A 121 -6.24 -11.94 20.46
C ARG A 121 -5.47 -11.56 21.74
N ASP A 122 -4.24 -12.06 21.89
CA ASP A 122 -3.40 -11.75 23.06
C ASP A 122 -2.50 -10.52 22.89
N ILE A 123 -2.36 -10.00 21.67
CA ILE A 123 -1.57 -8.81 21.40
C ILE A 123 -2.42 -7.57 21.68
N LYS A 124 -2.40 -7.05 22.92
CA LYS A 124 -3.25 -5.92 23.37
C LYS A 124 -3.38 -4.76 22.38
N LYS A 125 -2.30 -4.37 21.71
CA LYS A 125 -2.28 -3.27 20.73
C LYS A 125 -2.89 -3.60 19.37
N LYS A 126 -3.08 -4.89 19.07
CA LYS A 126 -3.60 -5.43 17.80
C LYS A 126 -4.92 -6.19 17.98
N ARG A 127 -5.58 -6.03 19.14
CA ARG A 127 -6.91 -6.62 19.43
C ARG A 127 -8.04 -6.02 18.61
N PHE A 128 -7.78 -4.89 17.93
CA PHE A 128 -8.72 -4.23 17.04
C PHE A 128 -8.10 -4.28 15.65
N THR A 129 -8.25 -5.42 14.98
CA THR A 129 -7.85 -5.57 13.58
C THR A 129 -8.90 -4.98 12.65
N GLY A 130 -8.53 -4.84 11.37
CA GLY A 130 -9.43 -4.41 10.31
C GLY A 130 -10.57 -5.40 10.12
N ARG A 131 -11.59 -4.98 9.36
CA ARG A 131 -12.56 -5.94 8.82
C ARG A 131 -12.08 -6.44 7.47
N ASN A 132 -12.53 -7.63 7.15
CA ASN A 132 -12.31 -8.33 5.90
C ASN A 132 -13.44 -8.04 4.93
N ILE A 133 -13.10 -7.86 3.66
CA ILE A 133 -14.04 -7.69 2.54
C ILE A 133 -13.62 -8.60 1.40
N ASN A 134 -14.55 -8.93 0.50
CA ASN A 134 -14.24 -9.67 -0.72
C ASN A 134 -14.19 -8.74 -1.93
N VAL A 135 -13.16 -8.87 -2.76
CA VAL A 135 -13.05 -8.18 -4.05
C VAL A 135 -12.53 -9.14 -5.11
N SER A 136 -13.31 -9.36 -6.16
CA SER A 136 -13.03 -10.34 -7.22
C SER A 136 -12.78 -11.75 -6.69
N GLY A 137 -13.51 -12.14 -5.65
CA GLY A 137 -13.29 -13.41 -4.96
C GLY A 137 -11.99 -13.46 -4.16
N ILE A 138 -11.25 -12.36 -3.96
CA ILE A 138 -10.09 -12.31 -3.06
C ILE A 138 -10.53 -11.65 -1.76
N ASN A 139 -10.34 -12.34 -0.65
CA ASN A 139 -10.57 -11.78 0.68
C ASN A 139 -9.38 -10.89 1.07
N ILE A 140 -9.64 -9.61 1.35
CA ILE A 140 -8.64 -8.59 1.67
C ILE A 140 -9.07 -7.84 2.94
N GLY A 141 -8.10 -7.32 3.69
CA GLY A 141 -8.39 -6.35 4.73
C GLY A 141 -8.88 -5.03 4.14
N VAL A 142 -9.79 -4.35 4.84
CA VAL A 142 -10.29 -3.02 4.43
C VAL A 142 -9.15 -2.00 4.33
N ASP A 143 -8.11 -2.13 5.15
CA ASP A 143 -6.88 -1.33 5.11
C ASP A 143 -6.15 -1.42 3.76
N LYS A 144 -6.30 -2.52 3.01
CA LYS A 144 -5.67 -2.65 1.67
C LYS A 144 -6.16 -1.60 0.68
N LEU A 145 -7.32 -0.97 0.94
CA LEU A 145 -7.82 0.14 0.13
C LEU A 145 -6.94 1.40 0.27
N SER A 146 -6.60 1.83 1.49
CA SER A 146 -5.69 2.96 1.69
C SER A 146 -4.26 2.64 1.24
N HIS A 147 -3.80 1.41 1.40
CA HIS A 147 -2.52 0.97 0.84
C HIS A 147 -2.48 1.11 -0.68
N ALA A 148 -3.49 0.61 -1.39
CA ALA A 148 -3.55 0.79 -2.84
C ALA A 148 -3.75 2.25 -3.27
N ILE A 149 -4.65 3.00 -2.64
CA ILE A 149 -5.03 4.33 -3.14
C ILE A 149 -4.10 5.43 -2.63
N VAL A 150 -3.70 5.39 -1.36
CA VAL A 150 -2.88 6.45 -0.75
C VAL A 150 -1.41 6.10 -0.85
N MET A 151 -0.99 4.92 -0.37
CA MET A 151 0.42 4.53 -0.47
C MET A 151 0.84 4.25 -1.91
N GLY A 152 -0.06 3.76 -2.77
CA GLY A 152 0.18 3.70 -4.21
C GLY A 152 0.43 5.08 -4.85
N TYR A 153 -0.24 6.12 -4.36
CA TYR A 153 0.05 7.50 -4.79
C TYR A 153 1.43 7.97 -4.28
N VAL A 154 1.78 7.66 -3.02
CA VAL A 154 3.12 7.97 -2.48
C VAL A 154 4.22 7.29 -3.30
N TYR A 155 4.03 6.01 -3.64
CA TYR A 155 4.93 5.28 -4.54
C TYR A 155 5.05 5.97 -5.90
N TRP A 156 3.93 6.39 -6.49
CA TRP A 156 3.94 7.10 -7.77
C TRP A 156 4.71 8.43 -7.69
N VAL A 157 4.53 9.22 -6.64
CA VAL A 157 5.30 10.44 -6.43
C VAL A 157 6.79 10.13 -6.30
N ARG A 158 7.15 9.14 -5.47
CA ARG A 158 8.55 8.75 -5.27
C ARG A 158 9.19 8.25 -6.56
N TYR A 159 8.47 7.46 -7.35
CA TYR A 159 8.87 7.01 -8.67
C TYR A 159 9.14 8.20 -9.60
N ARG A 160 8.24 9.21 -9.64
CA ARG A 160 8.40 10.40 -10.49
C ARG A 160 9.67 11.20 -10.13
N MET A 161 9.89 11.44 -8.84
CA MET A 161 11.10 12.13 -8.37
C MET A 161 12.37 11.34 -8.72
N ALA A 162 12.34 10.03 -8.46
CA ALA A 162 13.45 9.13 -8.77
C ALA A 162 13.75 9.11 -10.28
N LEU A 163 12.72 9.02 -11.11
CA LEU A 163 12.85 8.99 -12.55
C LEU A 163 13.47 10.29 -13.08
N LYS A 164 13.04 11.45 -12.59
CA LYS A 164 13.64 12.76 -12.92
C LYS A 164 15.13 12.80 -12.56
N LYS A 165 15.51 12.24 -11.41
CA LYS A 165 16.92 12.13 -10.97
C LYS A 165 17.72 11.18 -11.87
N TYR A 166 17.26 9.95 -12.07
CA TYR A 166 18.03 8.91 -12.76
C TYR A 166 18.12 9.11 -14.27
N LYS A 167 17.13 9.75 -14.91
CA LYS A 167 17.19 10.14 -16.33
C LYS A 167 18.40 11.01 -16.69
N ARG A 168 19.03 11.67 -15.71
CA ARG A 168 20.21 12.53 -15.93
C ARG A 168 21.51 11.74 -16.09
N SER A 169 21.55 10.49 -15.64
CA SER A 169 22.80 9.71 -15.54
C SER A 169 22.69 8.25 -15.98
N HIS A 170 21.50 7.78 -16.35
CA HIS A 170 21.24 6.39 -16.74
C HIS A 170 20.49 6.31 -18.06
N THR A 171 20.52 5.16 -18.71
CA THR A 171 19.66 4.91 -19.88
C THR A 171 18.17 4.96 -19.47
N PRO A 172 17.24 5.21 -20.40
CA PRO A 172 15.81 5.26 -20.08
C PRO A 172 15.30 3.99 -19.38
N LEU A 173 15.80 2.81 -19.76
CA LEU A 173 15.39 1.53 -19.17
C LEU A 173 15.92 1.38 -17.74
N GLU A 174 17.20 1.67 -17.51
CA GLU A 174 17.80 1.60 -16.17
C GLU A 174 17.18 2.64 -15.23
N ALA A 175 16.95 3.87 -15.71
CA ALA A 175 16.32 4.92 -14.93
C ALA A 175 14.90 4.52 -14.48
N GLU A 176 14.15 3.86 -15.36
CA GLU A 176 12.82 3.33 -15.06
C GLU A 176 12.88 2.25 -13.97
N GLU A 177 13.77 1.27 -14.11
CA GLU A 177 13.92 0.19 -13.14
C GLU A 177 14.35 0.73 -11.76
N LEU A 178 15.34 1.62 -11.73
CA LEU A 178 15.81 2.26 -10.49
C LEU A 178 14.71 3.10 -9.84
N ALA A 179 13.90 3.81 -10.64
CA ALA A 179 12.78 4.59 -10.12
C ALA A 179 11.68 3.70 -9.52
N VAL A 180 11.36 2.56 -10.14
CA VAL A 180 10.41 1.59 -9.58
C VAL A 180 10.97 0.98 -8.29
N LYS A 181 12.25 0.62 -8.24
CA LYS A 181 12.92 0.17 -7.01
C LYS A 181 12.82 1.21 -5.90
N ALA A 182 13.06 2.49 -6.20
CA ALA A 182 12.94 3.58 -5.24
C ALA A 182 11.52 3.72 -4.68
N ALA A 183 10.49 3.51 -5.50
CA ALA A 183 9.10 3.49 -5.04
C ALA A 183 8.80 2.30 -4.11
N VAL A 184 9.26 1.09 -4.43
CA VAL A 184 9.05 -0.08 -3.54
C VAL A 184 9.80 0.09 -2.21
N ARG A 185 11.01 0.66 -2.25
CA ARG A 185 11.83 0.93 -1.05
C ARG A 185 11.14 1.87 -0.06
N VAL A 186 10.37 2.86 -0.52
CA VAL A 186 9.65 3.73 0.41
C VAL A 186 8.61 2.95 1.22
N GLY A 187 7.88 2.00 0.63
CA GLY A 187 6.97 1.17 1.41
C GLY A 187 7.69 0.19 2.32
N ILE A 188 8.80 -0.41 1.89
CA ILE A 188 9.63 -1.25 2.77
C ILE A 188 10.08 -0.44 4.00
N TRP A 189 10.48 0.81 3.80
CA TRP A 189 10.82 1.71 4.92
C TRP A 189 9.64 1.91 5.86
N PHE A 190 8.45 2.23 5.34
CA PHE A 190 7.23 2.40 6.14
C PHE A 190 6.91 1.13 6.95
N GLU A 191 6.93 -0.04 6.30
CA GLU A 191 6.66 -1.34 6.91
C GLU A 191 7.70 -1.75 7.95
N THR A 192 8.97 -1.37 7.79
CA THR A 192 10.04 -1.80 8.70
C THR A 192 10.32 -0.80 9.82
N LYS A 193 10.01 0.50 9.63
CA LYS A 193 10.28 1.55 10.61
C LYS A 193 9.04 2.00 11.37
N LEU A 194 7.88 2.05 10.73
CA LEU A 194 6.63 2.49 11.36
C LEU A 194 5.75 1.31 11.79
N SER A 195 5.77 0.20 11.04
CA SER A 195 5.14 -1.03 11.50
C SER A 195 6.09 -1.86 12.39
N SER A 196 5.47 -2.62 13.30
CA SER A 196 6.17 -3.62 14.12
C SER A 196 6.31 -4.97 13.40
N MET A 197 5.60 -5.14 12.28
CA MET A 197 5.51 -6.36 11.51
C MET A 197 5.39 -5.98 10.03
N PRO A 198 6.45 -6.18 9.22
CA PRO A 198 6.37 -5.85 7.81
C PRO A 198 5.30 -6.71 7.12
N SER A 199 4.30 -6.05 6.52
CA SER A 199 3.24 -6.70 5.78
C SER A 199 3.57 -6.78 4.30
N TYR A 200 3.79 -8.01 3.82
CA TYR A 200 4.06 -8.26 2.41
C TYR A 200 2.84 -8.02 1.54
N SER A 201 1.65 -8.22 2.11
CA SER A 201 0.39 -7.91 1.47
C SER A 201 0.20 -6.41 1.25
N ASP A 202 0.64 -5.58 2.19
CA ASP A 202 0.59 -4.13 2.07
C ASP A 202 1.55 -3.63 1.00
N LEU A 203 2.76 -4.19 0.94
CA LEU A 203 3.73 -3.84 -0.11
C LEU A 203 3.21 -4.16 -1.51
N GLU A 204 2.46 -5.25 -1.69
CA GLU A 204 1.80 -5.53 -2.96
C GLU A 204 0.65 -4.56 -3.24
N ALA A 205 -0.22 -4.30 -2.26
CA ALA A 205 -1.32 -3.35 -2.42
C ALA A 205 -0.81 -1.96 -2.83
N ASN A 206 0.22 -1.47 -2.15
CA ASN A 206 0.93 -0.24 -2.49
C ASN A 206 1.42 -0.26 -3.95
N PHE A 207 2.05 -1.36 -4.38
CA PHE A 207 2.62 -1.47 -5.71
C PHE A 207 1.55 -1.51 -6.82
N GLN A 208 0.48 -2.26 -6.64
CA GLN A 208 -0.63 -2.30 -7.60
C GLN A 208 -1.35 -0.94 -7.68
N GLY A 209 -1.48 -0.26 -6.55
CA GLY A 209 -1.89 1.14 -6.49
C GLY A 209 -0.98 2.08 -7.27
N PHE A 210 0.33 1.93 -7.15
CA PHE A 210 1.31 2.66 -7.95
C PHE A 210 1.11 2.45 -9.45
N LEU A 211 0.89 1.21 -9.88
CA LEU A 211 0.63 0.91 -11.29
C LEU A 211 -0.66 1.57 -11.77
N LEU A 212 -1.72 1.61 -10.94
CA LEU A 212 -2.94 2.36 -11.25
C LEU A 212 -2.63 3.83 -11.56
N TYR A 213 -1.89 4.53 -10.70
CA TYR A 213 -1.54 5.94 -10.92
C TYR A 213 -0.62 6.14 -12.13
N LYS A 214 0.38 5.28 -12.30
CA LYS A 214 1.29 5.32 -13.46
C LYS A 214 0.52 5.18 -14.78
N ASN A 215 -0.46 4.27 -14.82
CA ASN A 215 -1.26 3.97 -16.00
C ASN A 215 -2.33 5.03 -16.30
N LEU A 216 -2.59 6.01 -15.41
CA LEU A 216 -3.45 7.14 -15.75
C LEU A 216 -2.86 7.93 -16.93
N CYS A 217 -1.54 8.11 -16.97
CA CYS A 217 -0.87 8.91 -17.99
C CYS A 217 -0.06 8.12 -19.01
N ASN A 218 0.41 6.92 -18.63
CA ASN A 218 1.37 6.16 -19.42
C ASN A 218 0.76 4.90 -20.03
N GLY A 219 1.39 4.42 -21.10
CA GLY A 219 1.01 3.18 -21.78
C GLY A 219 -0.06 3.34 -22.86
N PRO A 220 -0.29 2.29 -23.66
CA PRO A 220 -1.25 2.31 -24.77
C PRO A 220 -2.70 2.50 -24.30
N ASN A 221 -2.99 2.06 -23.07
CA ASN A 221 -4.32 2.10 -22.46
C ASN A 221 -4.45 3.21 -21.40
N ARG A 222 -3.71 4.32 -21.55
CA ARG A 222 -3.77 5.42 -20.57
C ARG A 222 -5.23 5.86 -20.34
N SER A 223 -5.65 5.84 -19.08
CA SER A 223 -7.06 6.08 -18.75
C SER A 223 -7.40 7.56 -18.69
N LEU A 224 -6.43 8.46 -18.52
CA LEU A 224 -6.69 9.90 -18.46
C LEU A 224 -6.32 10.58 -19.78
N LYS A 225 -7.30 11.22 -20.43
CA LYS A 225 -7.10 11.93 -21.71
C LYS A 225 -7.66 13.35 -21.66
N TRP A 226 -6.98 14.22 -22.42
CA TRP A 226 -7.48 15.55 -22.74
C TRP A 226 -8.43 15.45 -23.93
N PHE A 227 -9.71 15.71 -23.72
CA PHE A 227 -10.69 15.79 -24.79
C PHE A 227 -10.76 17.24 -25.28
N GLY A 228 -10.65 17.46 -26.58
CA GLY A 228 -10.47 18.75 -27.27
C GLY A 228 -11.45 19.90 -26.93
N ALA A 229 -12.44 19.66 -26.06
CA ALA A 229 -13.30 20.66 -25.43
C ALA A 229 -12.74 21.20 -24.09
N LYS A 230 -11.42 21.30 -23.96
CA LYS A 230 -10.69 21.81 -22.78
C LYS A 230 -10.88 21.03 -21.46
N ARG A 231 -11.15 19.73 -21.51
CA ARG A 231 -11.35 18.96 -20.29
C ARG A 231 -10.58 17.66 -20.26
N TRP A 232 -10.01 17.39 -19.10
CA TRP A 232 -9.56 16.06 -18.70
C TRP A 232 -10.77 15.18 -18.42
N ALA A 233 -10.72 13.92 -18.85
CA ALA A 233 -11.67 12.90 -18.45
C ALA A 233 -11.00 11.53 -18.45
N LEU A 234 -11.58 10.63 -17.67
CA LEU A 234 -11.26 9.21 -17.79
C LEU A 234 -11.87 8.67 -19.09
N THR A 235 -11.09 7.90 -19.85
CA THR A 235 -11.57 7.19 -21.03
C THR A 235 -12.38 5.96 -20.67
N GLU A 236 -12.03 5.35 -19.53
CA GLU A 236 -12.69 4.20 -18.95
C GLU A 236 -12.76 4.40 -17.43
N PRO A 237 -13.81 3.90 -16.75
CA PRO A 237 -13.86 3.88 -15.30
C PRO A 237 -12.64 3.16 -14.70
N VAL A 238 -12.15 3.68 -13.58
CA VAL A 238 -11.17 2.98 -12.75
C VAL A 238 -11.77 1.67 -12.27
N ASN A 239 -11.01 0.59 -12.41
CA ASN A 239 -11.42 -0.72 -11.96
C ASN A 239 -10.47 -1.25 -10.89
N PHE A 240 -10.84 -1.12 -9.62
CA PHE A 240 -10.10 -1.67 -8.50
C PHE A 240 -9.99 -3.19 -8.55
N LYS A 241 -11.04 -3.86 -9.04
CA LYS A 241 -11.09 -5.32 -9.24
C LYS A 241 -9.95 -5.83 -10.10
N SER A 242 -9.42 -5.03 -11.04
CA SER A 242 -8.32 -5.44 -11.92
C SER A 242 -6.94 -5.34 -11.29
N ILE A 243 -6.81 -4.66 -10.14
CA ILE A 243 -5.52 -4.51 -9.44
C ILE A 243 -5.42 -5.43 -8.22
N VAL A 244 -6.56 -5.89 -7.69
CA VAL A 244 -6.61 -6.88 -6.62
C VAL A 244 -6.17 -8.25 -7.14
N ASN A 245 -5.27 -8.88 -6.40
CA ASN A 245 -4.77 -10.21 -6.70
C ASN A 245 -4.52 -11.00 -5.40
N PRO A 246 -4.23 -12.31 -5.47
CA PRO A 246 -4.07 -13.13 -4.27
C PRO A 246 -3.01 -12.64 -3.27
N TYR A 247 -2.01 -11.86 -3.70
CA TYR A 247 -0.98 -11.33 -2.82
C TYR A 247 -1.49 -10.17 -1.94
N PHE A 248 -2.74 -9.72 -2.09
CA PHE A 248 -3.45 -8.81 -1.15
C PHE A 248 -4.02 -9.54 0.07
N ASN A 249 -3.92 -10.86 0.10
CA ASN A 249 -4.39 -11.67 1.22
C ASN A 249 -3.19 -12.06 2.09
N GLU A 250 -3.20 -11.68 3.37
CA GLU A 250 -2.22 -11.97 4.42
C GLU A 250 -2.18 -13.43 4.87
N ILE A 251 -3.17 -14.26 4.51
CA ILE A 251 -3.02 -15.72 4.69
C ILE A 251 -2.11 -16.26 3.57
N PHE A 252 -2.29 -15.77 2.35
CA PHE A 252 -1.52 -16.18 1.18
C PHE A 252 -0.12 -15.51 1.10
N ASN A 253 -0.02 -14.25 1.51
CA ASN A 253 1.14 -13.37 1.48
C ASN A 253 1.36 -12.71 2.86
N PRO A 254 1.75 -13.49 3.88
CA PRO A 254 1.69 -13.06 5.28
C PRO A 254 2.71 -12.01 5.66
N SER A 255 2.37 -11.24 6.69
CA SER A 255 3.29 -10.39 7.43
C SER A 255 4.36 -11.22 8.15
N TYR A 256 5.54 -10.62 8.33
CA TYR A 256 6.56 -11.18 9.20
C TYR A 256 6.38 -10.72 10.65
N HIS A 257 6.31 -11.69 11.56
CA HIS A 257 6.21 -11.48 12.99
C HIS A 257 7.60 -11.64 13.63
N PRO A 258 8.13 -10.62 14.34
CA PRO A 258 9.31 -10.80 15.17
C PRO A 258 9.06 -11.83 16.27
N LYS A 259 10.13 -12.41 16.82
CA LYS A 259 10.08 -13.54 17.76
C LYS A 259 9.09 -13.35 18.93
N LYS A 260 8.99 -12.13 19.46
CA LYS A 260 8.11 -11.81 20.61
C LYS A 260 6.63 -11.86 20.22
N GLU A 261 6.27 -11.20 19.13
CA GLU A 261 4.93 -11.22 18.55
C GLU A 261 4.57 -12.64 18.09
N TRP A 262 5.52 -13.32 17.45
CA TRP A 262 5.36 -14.68 16.97
C TRP A 262 4.99 -15.66 18.08
N SER A 263 5.63 -15.58 19.25
CA SER A 263 5.28 -16.42 20.41
C SER A 263 3.83 -16.29 20.90
N GLN A 264 3.15 -15.19 20.56
CA GLN A 264 1.74 -14.95 20.87
C GLN A 264 0.81 -15.38 19.73
N VAL A 265 1.27 -15.29 18.47
CA VAL A 265 0.50 -15.66 17.27
C VAL A 265 0.51 -17.16 17.02
N GLU A 266 1.69 -17.79 17.17
CA GLU A 266 1.92 -19.19 16.80
C GLU A 266 0.93 -20.18 17.45
N PRO A 267 0.60 -20.09 18.76
CA PRO A 267 -0.33 -21.03 19.38
C PRO A 267 -1.70 -21.01 18.71
N TYR A 268 -2.18 -19.82 18.34
CA TYR A 268 -3.50 -19.64 17.74
C TYR A 268 -3.51 -20.03 16.27
N LEU A 269 -2.45 -19.70 15.54
CA LEU A 269 -2.31 -20.18 14.17
C LEU A 269 -2.37 -21.71 14.09
N LYS A 270 -1.82 -22.43 15.09
CA LYS A 270 -1.91 -23.90 15.16
C LYS A 270 -3.33 -24.43 15.36
N GLU A 271 -4.20 -23.70 16.04
CA GLU A 271 -5.61 -24.07 16.21
C GLU A 271 -6.35 -24.13 14.85
N TYR A 272 -5.92 -23.30 13.88
CA TYR A 272 -6.47 -23.32 12.52
C TYR A 272 -6.13 -24.62 11.75
N CYS A 273 -5.06 -25.34 12.13
CA CYS A 273 -4.68 -26.60 11.50
C CYS A 273 -5.56 -27.78 11.92
N THR A 274 -6.17 -27.72 13.10
CA THR A 274 -6.90 -28.85 13.72
C THR A 274 -8.41 -28.64 13.75
N SER A 275 -8.90 -27.44 13.46
CA SER A 275 -10.33 -27.15 13.40
C SER A 275 -11.06 -27.91 12.27
N GLY A 276 -12.35 -28.22 12.43
CA GLY A 276 -13.13 -28.95 11.41
C GLY A 276 -13.29 -28.27 10.04
N GLN A 277 -12.85 -27.02 9.87
CA GLN A 277 -12.93 -26.24 8.62
C GLN A 277 -11.65 -26.33 7.77
N THR A 278 -10.70 -27.21 8.12
CA THR A 278 -9.39 -27.29 7.44
C THR A 278 -9.52 -27.54 5.93
N LYS A 279 -10.54 -28.27 5.46
CA LYS A 279 -10.69 -28.60 4.03
C LYS A 279 -11.03 -27.37 3.20
N GLU A 280 -12.10 -26.66 3.55
CA GLU A 280 -12.57 -25.46 2.86
C GLU A 280 -11.47 -24.39 2.83
N ARG A 281 -10.72 -24.30 3.93
CA ARG A 281 -9.59 -23.38 4.08
C ARG A 281 -8.47 -23.64 3.08
N PHE A 282 -8.07 -24.90 2.90
CA PHE A 282 -7.06 -25.27 1.91
C PHE A 282 -7.55 -25.16 0.47
N GLU A 283 -8.86 -25.35 0.23
CA GLU A 283 -9.45 -25.12 -1.09
C GLU A 283 -9.35 -23.64 -1.50
N GLU A 284 -9.55 -22.71 -0.57
CA GLU A 284 -9.36 -21.28 -0.83
C GLU A 284 -7.90 -20.95 -1.19
N LEU A 285 -6.94 -21.45 -0.42
CA LEU A 285 -5.51 -21.26 -0.74
C LEU A 285 -5.12 -21.90 -2.07
N ALA A 286 -5.68 -23.06 -2.40
CA ALA A 286 -5.45 -23.71 -3.70
C ALA A 286 -6.01 -22.85 -4.85
N ARG A 287 -7.17 -22.23 -4.67
CA ARG A 287 -7.76 -21.28 -5.63
C ARG A 287 -6.88 -20.05 -5.81
N TYR A 288 -6.42 -19.43 -4.72
CA TYR A 288 -5.47 -18.32 -4.76
C TYR A 288 -4.18 -18.68 -5.49
N GLN A 289 -3.63 -19.86 -5.21
CA GLN A 289 -2.45 -20.34 -5.92
C GLN A 289 -2.71 -20.54 -7.42
N ALA A 290 -3.88 -21.07 -7.80
CA ALA A 290 -4.24 -21.24 -9.20
C ALA A 290 -4.37 -19.90 -9.94
N ILE A 291 -4.87 -18.86 -9.27
CA ILE A 291 -4.92 -17.49 -9.81
C ILE A 291 -3.50 -16.94 -9.94
N ALA A 292 -2.71 -16.99 -8.86
CA ALA A 292 -1.34 -16.46 -8.84
C ALA A 292 -0.43 -17.11 -9.88
N LYS A 293 -0.64 -18.39 -10.23
CA LYS A 293 0.10 -19.09 -11.30
C LYS A 293 -0.22 -18.58 -12.72
N LYS A 294 -1.40 -17.99 -12.94
CA LYS A 294 -1.82 -17.48 -14.25
C LYS A 294 -1.34 -16.06 -14.52
N THR A 295 -0.91 -15.35 -13.48
CA THR A 295 -0.45 -13.97 -13.56
C THR A 295 1.05 -13.89 -13.28
N PRO A 296 1.85 -13.19 -14.11
CA PRO A 296 3.23 -12.92 -13.77
C PRO A 296 3.35 -12.25 -12.40
N MET A 297 4.35 -12.66 -11.63
CA MET A 297 4.64 -12.04 -10.34
C MET A 297 4.95 -10.55 -10.53
N SER A 298 4.39 -9.70 -9.66
CA SER A 298 4.64 -8.26 -9.71
C SER A 298 6.13 -7.95 -9.52
N PHE A 299 6.60 -6.80 -10.02
CA PHE A 299 7.97 -6.35 -9.76
C PHE A 299 8.24 -6.22 -8.26
N SER A 300 7.27 -5.72 -7.48
CA SER A 300 7.39 -5.60 -6.02
C SER A 300 7.70 -6.95 -5.38
N MET A 301 6.91 -7.98 -5.70
CA MET A 301 7.12 -9.33 -5.16
C MET A 301 8.44 -9.94 -5.62
N GLN A 302 8.85 -9.75 -6.88
CA GLN A 302 10.16 -10.20 -7.36
C GLN A 302 11.31 -9.52 -6.61
N TYR A 303 11.23 -8.19 -6.46
CA TYR A 303 12.26 -7.41 -5.78
C TYR A 303 12.35 -7.80 -4.30
N ILE A 304 11.22 -7.92 -3.62
CA ILE A 304 11.15 -8.34 -2.22
C ILE A 304 11.71 -9.76 -2.03
N ASN A 305 11.36 -10.71 -2.90
CA ASN A 305 11.94 -12.06 -2.87
C ASN A 305 13.46 -12.04 -3.03
N SER A 306 13.99 -11.13 -3.85
CA SER A 306 15.43 -10.94 -3.98
C SER A 306 16.09 -10.42 -2.70
N LEU A 307 15.39 -9.57 -1.94
CA LEU A 307 15.87 -9.05 -0.65
C LEU A 307 15.82 -10.14 0.44
N ILE A 308 14.76 -10.95 0.47
CA ILE A 308 14.67 -12.12 1.35
C ILE A 308 15.81 -13.11 1.07
N ALA A 309 16.05 -13.43 -0.20
CA ALA A 309 17.13 -14.34 -0.61
C ALA A 309 18.53 -13.83 -0.20
N LYS A 310 18.70 -12.50 -0.14
CA LYS A 310 19.93 -11.83 0.32
C LYS A 310 20.00 -11.64 1.84
N GLY A 311 18.95 -11.98 2.58
CA GLY A 311 18.87 -11.79 4.03
C GLY A 311 18.68 -10.33 4.47
N THR A 312 18.32 -9.41 3.57
CA THR A 312 18.08 -8.00 3.90
C THR A 312 16.61 -7.71 4.22
N MET A 313 15.71 -8.68 3.98
CA MET A 313 14.35 -8.69 4.50
C MET A 313 14.04 -10.03 5.18
N PRO A 314 13.24 -10.03 6.25
CA PRO A 314 12.95 -11.25 7.00
C PRO A 314 11.98 -12.16 6.25
N ASP A 315 12.29 -13.46 6.15
CA ASP A 315 11.44 -14.41 5.44
C ASP A 315 10.14 -14.73 6.21
N PRO A 316 8.94 -14.41 5.69
CA PRO A 316 7.68 -14.75 6.35
C PRO A 316 7.22 -16.19 6.07
N ARG A 317 7.86 -16.92 5.14
CA ARG A 317 7.41 -18.25 4.71
C ARG A 317 7.35 -19.28 5.85
N PRO A 318 8.29 -19.32 6.80
CA PRO A 318 8.19 -20.23 7.95
C PRO A 318 6.99 -19.95 8.85
N GLN A 319 6.38 -18.76 8.75
CA GLN A 319 5.24 -18.32 9.56
C GLN A 319 3.88 -18.52 8.87
N ARG A 320 3.86 -19.11 7.67
CA ARG A 320 2.61 -19.40 6.94
C ARG A 320 1.85 -20.59 7.55
N LEU A 321 0.51 -20.54 7.48
CA LEU A 321 -0.31 -21.65 7.98
C LEU A 321 -0.02 -22.97 7.26
N ASP A 322 0.11 -22.95 5.93
CA ASP A 322 0.35 -24.17 5.14
C ASP A 322 1.68 -24.85 5.51
N HIS A 323 2.71 -24.06 5.79
CA HIS A 323 3.98 -24.55 6.33
C HIS A 323 3.77 -25.32 7.65
N TYR A 324 3.02 -24.73 8.58
CA TYR A 324 2.73 -25.34 9.88
C TYR A 324 1.85 -26.59 9.81
N CYS A 325 0.73 -26.53 9.07
CA CYS A 325 -0.20 -27.65 9.00
C CYS A 325 0.37 -28.84 8.23
N LEU A 326 1.24 -28.61 7.24
CA LEU A 326 1.93 -29.69 6.52
C LEU A 326 3.01 -30.34 7.40
N ALA A 327 3.79 -29.53 8.12
CA ALA A 327 4.79 -30.02 9.05
C ALA A 327 4.20 -30.93 10.15
N GLN A 328 3.01 -30.57 10.68
CA GLN A 328 2.31 -31.40 11.68
C GLN A 328 1.86 -32.76 11.16
N LYS A 329 1.62 -32.91 9.85
CA LYS A 329 1.19 -34.17 9.24
C LYS A 329 2.35 -35.10 8.89
N GLY A 330 3.59 -34.75 9.25
CA GLY A 330 4.79 -35.51 8.85
C GLY A 330 5.03 -35.50 7.35
N ILE A 331 4.31 -34.65 6.61
CA ILE A 331 4.52 -34.45 5.18
C ILE A 331 5.61 -33.39 5.08
N ALA A 332 6.81 -33.79 4.66
CA ALA A 332 7.86 -32.84 4.30
C ALA A 332 7.22 -31.79 3.38
N ALA A 333 7.34 -30.51 3.74
CA ALA A 333 6.70 -29.40 3.03
C ALA A 333 7.10 -29.42 1.55
N PHE A 334 6.31 -30.11 0.72
CA PHE A 334 6.52 -30.24 -0.70
C PHE A 334 5.29 -29.66 -1.40
N MET A 335 5.10 -28.36 -1.22
CA MET A 335 4.57 -27.57 -2.30
C MET A 335 5.71 -26.69 -2.80
N PRO A 336 6.04 -26.71 -4.11
CA PRO A 336 6.99 -25.79 -4.69
C PRO A 336 6.33 -24.40 -4.75
N PHE A 337 6.18 -23.77 -3.59
CA PHE A 337 5.99 -22.33 -3.51
C PHE A 337 7.36 -21.72 -3.77
N TYR A 338 7.53 -21.12 -4.95
CA TYR A 338 8.71 -20.35 -5.37
C TYR A 338 9.96 -21.10 -5.87
N THR A 339 9.88 -22.32 -6.42
CA THR A 339 11.07 -22.93 -7.08
C THR A 339 11.39 -22.36 -8.48
N GLY A 340 10.72 -21.30 -8.91
CA GLY A 340 10.93 -20.68 -10.23
C GLY A 340 12.03 -19.61 -10.30
N LEU A 341 12.87 -19.43 -9.28
CA LEU A 341 13.79 -18.28 -9.17
C LEU A 341 15.29 -18.60 -9.32
N ASN A 342 15.67 -19.78 -9.78
CA ASN A 342 17.08 -20.10 -10.06
C ASN A 342 17.41 -19.95 -11.54
N SER A 343 17.43 -18.71 -12.04
CA SER A 343 18.35 -18.23 -13.10
C SER A 343 17.93 -16.84 -13.55
N ALA A 344 18.90 -15.92 -13.67
CA ALA A 344 18.77 -14.59 -14.29
C ALA A 344 18.42 -13.39 -13.39
N LEU A 345 19.10 -13.26 -12.24
CA LEU A 345 19.53 -11.94 -11.77
C LEU A 345 20.96 -12.08 -11.24
N THR A 346 21.93 -12.00 -12.15
CA THR A 346 23.35 -11.92 -11.80
C THR A 346 23.59 -10.65 -10.99
N SER A 347 24.27 -10.83 -9.87
CA SER A 347 24.76 -9.79 -8.99
C SER A 347 25.80 -8.95 -9.72
N ASP A 348 25.50 -7.71 -10.07
CA ASP A 348 26.48 -6.64 -10.15
C ASP A 348 25.77 -5.31 -9.86
N HIS A 349 26.38 -4.50 -9.00
CA HIS A 349 25.90 -3.23 -8.43
C HIS A 349 24.94 -3.33 -7.24
N VAL A 350 25.52 -3.62 -6.08
CA VAL A 350 24.94 -3.28 -4.77
C VAL A 350 25.55 -1.94 -4.33
N GLN A 351 24.74 -0.89 -4.33
CA GLN A 351 24.95 0.24 -3.42
C GLN A 351 24.33 -0.10 -2.06
N ASP A 352 25.03 0.33 -1.01
CA ASP A 352 24.82 0.02 0.39
C ASP A 352 23.40 0.39 0.86
N PHE A 353 22.69 -0.58 1.44
CA PHE A 353 21.28 -0.45 1.87
C PHE A 353 21.08 0.67 2.90
N ASP A 354 22.10 0.96 3.72
CA ASP A 354 22.02 1.98 4.78
C ASP A 354 22.24 3.43 4.28
N SER A 355 23.01 3.64 3.21
CA SER A 355 23.32 5.01 2.75
C SER A 355 22.13 5.70 2.06
N ASP A 356 21.28 4.93 1.38
CA ASP A 356 20.10 5.42 0.64
C ASP A 356 18.92 5.81 1.56
N PHE A 357 18.81 5.26 2.78
CA PHE A 357 17.76 5.69 3.72
C PHE A 357 18.02 7.07 4.31
N SER A 358 19.29 7.49 4.38
CA SER A 358 19.64 8.85 4.80
C SER A 358 19.09 9.92 3.84
N ASP A 359 18.92 9.59 2.56
CA ASP A 359 18.28 10.45 1.56
C ASP A 359 16.76 10.42 1.70
N LEU A 360 16.15 9.28 2.06
CA LEU A 360 14.72 9.19 2.37
C LEU A 360 14.35 10.03 3.62
N GLU A 361 15.19 10.04 4.66
CA GLU A 361 14.98 10.89 5.85
C GLU A 361 15.13 12.38 5.55
N LYS A 362 15.98 12.77 4.58
CA LYS A 362 16.13 14.17 4.14
C LYS A 362 14.98 14.62 3.22
N ASP A 363 14.50 13.73 2.35
CA ASP A 363 13.40 14.00 1.42
C ASP A 363 12.04 14.02 2.15
N TYR A 364 11.94 13.35 3.30
CA TYR A 364 10.76 13.34 4.17
C TYR A 364 11.08 13.97 5.53
N ILE A 365 11.10 15.31 5.61
CA ILE A 365 10.87 15.97 6.90
C ILE A 365 9.39 15.82 7.21
N TYR A 366 9.06 14.84 8.06
CA TYR A 366 7.77 14.76 8.73
C TYR A 366 7.63 15.98 9.66
N GLN A 367 7.14 17.10 9.13
CA GLN A 367 6.60 18.19 9.95
C GLN A 367 5.09 17.98 10.07
N ASN A 368 4.67 17.39 11.21
CA ASN A 368 3.30 17.30 11.74
C ASN A 368 2.26 16.54 10.92
N ASP A 369 2.51 15.25 10.65
CA ASP A 369 1.46 14.31 10.20
C ASP A 369 0.67 14.72 8.95
N THR A 370 1.16 15.71 8.22
CA THR A 370 0.81 16.01 6.84
C THR A 370 2.01 15.67 5.98
N LEU A 371 1.76 14.80 5.01
CA LEU A 371 2.69 14.51 3.93
C LEU A 371 2.88 15.81 3.12
N THR A 372 3.87 16.62 3.49
CA THR A 372 4.19 17.86 2.78
C THR A 372 4.96 17.49 1.52
N LEU A 373 4.23 17.04 0.49
CA LEU A 373 4.82 16.76 -0.82
C LEU A 373 4.73 17.97 -1.73
N ILE A 374 5.92 18.48 -2.08
CA ILE A 374 6.32 18.94 -3.42
C ILE A 374 5.62 20.19 -3.97
N SER A 375 6.42 21.19 -4.38
CA SER A 375 5.92 22.39 -5.04
C SER A 375 5.31 22.05 -6.40
N LYS A 376 4.40 22.90 -6.88
CA LYS A 376 3.74 22.79 -8.18
C LYS A 376 4.73 22.60 -9.35
N GLU A 377 5.95 23.13 -9.21
CA GLU A 377 7.02 23.14 -10.22
C GLU A 377 7.47 21.73 -10.63
N ASP A 378 7.49 20.76 -9.71
CA ASP A 378 7.93 19.39 -10.02
C ASP A 378 6.97 18.61 -10.94
N PHE A 379 5.78 19.16 -11.20
CA PHE A 379 4.77 18.58 -12.09
C PHE A 379 4.57 19.35 -13.40
N GLU A 380 5.30 20.45 -13.61
CA GLU A 380 5.18 21.31 -14.80
C GLU A 380 6.28 21.08 -15.85
N ASP A 381 7.36 20.36 -15.52
CA ASP A 381 8.55 20.18 -16.37
C ASP A 381 8.44 19.17 -17.54
N GLU A 382 7.26 18.64 -17.88
CA GLU A 382 7.10 17.72 -19.03
C GLU A 382 5.99 18.21 -19.97
N GLU A 383 6.37 19.13 -20.90
CA GLU A 383 5.60 19.44 -22.12
C GLU A 383 5.81 18.41 -23.22
#